data_AF-A0A419DI41-F1
#
_entry.id   AF-A0A419DI41-F1
#
_cell.length_a   1.000
_cell.length_b   1.000
_cell.length_c   1.000
_cell.angle_alpha   90.00
_cell.angle_beta   90.00
_cell.angle_gamma   90.00
#
_symmetry.space_group_name_H-M   'P 1'
#
loop_
_entity.id
_entity.type
_entity.pdbx_description
1 polymer ?
#
loop_
_entity_poly.entity_id
_entity_poly.type
_entity_poly.pdbx_seq_one_letter_code
_entity_poly.pdbx_strand_id
1 'polypeptide(L)' 'MTRREKRLQELRNNPRNTSLNDFESVIKDFGAIEEGSKHPKAIIGEYTLPYKRENPIKACYVLQLLEIIDSL' A
#
# COMPACT_ATOMS: atom_id res chain seq x y z
N MET A 1 4.50 -1.39 -19.85
CA MET A 1 4.04 -1.57 -18.47
C MET A 1 4.89 -2.63 -17.81
N THR A 2 5.63 -2.21 -16.79
CA THR A 2 6.29 -3.12 -15.86
C THR A 2 5.25 -3.83 -14.98
N ARG A 3 5.63 -4.96 -14.38
CA ARG A 3 4.76 -5.68 -13.43
C ARG A 3 4.32 -4.80 -12.24
N ARG A 4 5.14 -3.80 -11.91
CA ARG A 4 4.90 -2.79 -10.86
C ARG A 4 3.77 -1.85 -11.24
N GLU A 5 3.86 -1.23 -12.41
CA GLU A 5 2.84 -0.32 -12.93
C GLU A 5 1.48 -1.01 -13.08
N LYS A 6 1.47 -2.28 -13.50
CA LYS A 6 0.24 -3.06 -13.61
C LYS A 6 -0.46 -3.21 -12.26
N ARG A 7 0.27 -3.62 -11.20
CA ARG A 7 -0.31 -3.74 -9.85
C ARG A 7 -0.81 -2.41 -9.30
N LEU A 8 -0.06 -1.33 -9.52
CA LEU A 8 -0.50 0.01 -9.11
C LEU A 8 -1.80 0.41 -9.80
N GLN A 9 -1.94 0.11 -11.09
CA GLN A 9 -3.15 0.39 -11.86
C GLN A 9 -4.33 -0.47 -11.40
N GLU A 10 -4.11 -1.73 -11.03
CA GLU A 10 -5.14 -2.59 -10.42
C GLU A 10 -5.62 -2.04 -9.07
N LEU A 11 -4.70 -1.54 -8.23
CA LEU A 11 -5.03 -0.85 -6.98
C LEU A 11 -5.86 0.41 -7.21
N ARG A 12 -5.49 1.23 -8.21
CA ARG A 12 -6.22 2.46 -8.59
C ARG A 12 -7.62 2.16 -9.10
N ASN A 13 -7.79 1.07 -9.85
CA ASN A 13 -9.08 0.67 -10.41
C ASN A 13 -10.01 0.06 -9.36
N ASN A 14 -9.47 -0.56 -8.29
CA ASN A 14 -10.29 -1.22 -7.28
C ASN A 14 -9.77 -1.02 -5.83
N PRO A 15 -9.77 0.22 -5.31
CA PRO A 15 -9.24 0.53 -3.99
C PRO A 15 -10.13 0.00 -2.84
N ARG A 16 -11.40 -0.33 -3.12
CA ARG A 16 -12.36 -0.82 -2.10
C ARG A 16 -12.25 -2.30 -1.81
N ASN A 17 -11.67 -3.07 -2.72
CA ASN A 17 -11.55 -4.52 -2.60
C ASN A 17 -10.09 -4.97 -2.77
N THR A 18 -9.17 -4.18 -2.22
CA THR A 18 -7.75 -4.49 -2.25
C THR A 18 -7.43 -5.53 -1.18
N SER A 19 -6.81 -6.63 -1.60
CA SER A 19 -6.36 -7.67 -0.67
C SER A 19 -5.16 -7.16 0.14
N LEU A 20 -5.05 -7.57 1.40
CA LEU A 20 -3.88 -7.25 2.23
C LEU A 20 -2.57 -7.59 1.53
N ASN A 21 -2.50 -8.77 0.91
CA ASN A 21 -1.30 -9.23 0.20
C ASN A 21 -0.93 -8.34 -1.00
N ASP A 22 -1.93 -7.83 -1.72
CA ASP A 22 -1.70 -6.95 -2.88
C ASP A 22 -1.22 -5.57 -2.41
N PHE A 23 -1.85 -5.03 -1.37
CA PHE A 23 -1.43 -3.80 -0.70
C PHE A 23 0.02 -3.89 -0.17
N GLU A 24 0.35 -4.94 0.58
CA GLU A 24 1.72 -5.17 1.09
C GLU A 24 2.72 -5.42 -0.04
N SER A 25 2.31 -6.02 -1.15
CA SER A 25 3.17 -6.20 -2.32
C SER A 25 3.50 -4.87 -3.00
N VAL A 26 2.55 -3.94 -3.10
CA VAL A 26 2.82 -2.58 -3.60
C VAL A 26 3.76 -1.85 -2.65
N ILE A 27 3.53 -1.90 -1.34
CA ILE A 27 4.44 -1.27 -0.38
C ILE A 27 5.86 -1.81 -0.51
N LYS A 28 6.04 -3.13 -0.66
CA LYS A 28 7.37 -3.75 -0.86
C LYS A 28 8.02 -3.38 -2.20
N ASP A 29 7.25 -3.01 -3.21
CA ASP A 29 7.77 -2.58 -4.51
C ASP A 29 8.30 -1.13 -4.48
N PHE A 30 7.74 -0.28 -3.61
CA PHE A 30 8.12 1.14 -3.46
C PHE A 30 8.95 1.44 -2.20
N GLY A 31 9.00 0.51 -1.24
CA GLY A 31 9.64 0.72 0.06
C GLY A 31 9.70 -0.55 0.91
N ALA A 32 9.43 -0.41 2.21
CA ALA A 32 9.53 -1.49 3.20
C ALA A 32 8.32 -1.50 4.14
N ILE A 33 8.11 -2.63 4.82
CA ILE A 33 7.11 -2.76 5.89
C ILE A 33 7.85 -3.01 7.19
N GLU A 34 7.59 -2.19 8.19
CA GLU A 34 8.08 -2.35 9.54
C GLU A 34 6.98 -2.94 10.42
N GLU A 35 7.23 -4.14 10.95
CA GLU A 35 6.33 -4.82 11.87
C GLU A 35 6.75 -4.53 13.31
N GLY A 36 6.18 -3.46 13.89
CA GLY A 36 6.43 -3.03 15.27
C GLY A 36 5.18 -3.09 16.14
N SER A 37 5.38 -3.37 17.44
CA SER A 37 4.38 -3.55 18.51
C SER A 37 3.01 -2.93 18.22
N LYS A 38 2.06 -3.78 17.80
CA LYS A 38 0.60 -3.57 17.63
C LYS A 38 0.07 -3.30 16.21
N HIS A 39 0.74 -2.52 15.36
CA HIS A 39 0.30 -2.27 13.98
C HIS A 39 1.48 -2.15 13.01
N PRO A 40 1.45 -2.81 11.83
CA PRO A 40 2.48 -2.64 10.83
C PRO A 40 2.46 -1.23 10.23
N LYS A 41 3.64 -0.79 9.78
CA LYS A 41 3.84 0.50 9.12
C LYS A 41 4.47 0.28 7.77
N ALA A 42 3.89 0.88 6.74
CA ALA A 42 4.53 1.02 5.45
C ALA A 42 5.49 2.20 5.49
N ILE A 43 6.72 2.00 5.01
CA ILE A 43 7.76 3.02 4.89
C ILE A 43 8.07 3.15 3.41
N ILE A 44 7.75 4.29 2.81
CA ILE A 44 7.96 4.58 1.39
C ILE A 44 8.73 5.89 1.30
N GLY A 45 10.04 5.80 1.07
CA GLY A 45 10.93 6.95 1.17
C GLY A 45 10.89 7.58 2.57
N GLU A 46 10.55 8.86 2.64
CA GLU A 46 10.37 9.61 3.90
C GLU A 46 8.96 9.47 4.50
N TYR A 47 8.03 8.86 3.75
CA TYR A 47 6.64 8.70 4.20
C TYR A 47 6.47 7.41 5.01
N THR A 48 5.75 7.53 6.13
CA THR A 48 5.35 6.38 6.94
C THR A 48 3.83 6.32 7.04
N LEU A 49 3.23 5.21 6.60
CA LEU A 49 1.80 4.97 6.67
C LEU A 49 1.50 3.78 7.60
N PRO A 50 1.02 4.02 8.83
CA PRO A 50 0.51 2.96 9.67
C PRO A 50 -0.82 2.42 9.10
N TYR A 51 -0.96 1.10 9.03
CA TYR A 51 -2.18 0.47 8.55
C TYR A 51 -2.60 -0.69 9.45
N LYS A 52 -3.89 -0.98 9.47
CA LYS A 52 -4.43 -2.15 10.15
C LYS A 52 -4.45 -3.32 9.17
N ARG A 53 -3.94 -4.49 9.58
CA ARG A 53 -4.09 -5.73 8.80
C ARG A 53 -5.54 -6.18 8.84
N GLU A 54 -6.27 -5.89 7.78
CA GLU A 54 -7.64 -6.34 7.54
C GLU A 54 -7.71 -6.82 6.08
N ASN A 55 -8.53 -7.83 5.81
CA ASN A 55 -8.71 -8.33 4.44
C ASN A 55 -10.22 -8.36 4.12
N PRO A 56 -10.71 -7.54 3.19
CA PRO A 56 -9.99 -6.54 2.39
C PRO A 56 -9.48 -5.34 3.22
N ILE A 57 -8.41 -4.69 2.76
CA ILE A 57 -7.90 -3.46 3.36
C ILE A 57 -8.89 -2.33 3.13
N LYS A 58 -9.05 -1.45 4.12
CA LYS A 58 -9.89 -0.26 3.97
C LYS A 58 -9.35 0.64 2.87
N ALA A 59 -10.24 1.06 1.98
CA ALA A 59 -9.92 1.94 0.85
C ALA A 59 -9.17 3.22 1.25
N CYS A 60 -9.41 3.75 2.45
CA CYS A 60 -8.72 4.94 2.95
C CYS A 60 -7.20 4.75 3.05
N TYR A 61 -6.71 3.55 3.41
CA TYR A 61 -5.27 3.26 3.41
C TYR A 61 -4.72 3.10 2.00
N VAL A 62 -5.52 2.53 1.10
CA VAL A 62 -5.14 2.35 -0.31
C VAL A 62 -5.00 3.70 -1.01
N LEU A 63 -5.96 4.62 -0.79
CA LEU A 63 -5.91 5.96 -1.36
C LEU A 63 -4.70 6.75 -0.82
N GLN A 64 -4.46 6.72 0.49
CA GLN A 64 -3.28 7.38 1.08
C GLN A 64 -1.97 6.80 0.53
N LEU A 65 -1.88 5.48 0.36
CA LEU A 65 -0.72 4.84 -0.27
C LEU A 65 -0.52 5.34 -1.71
N LEU A 66 -1.59 5.45 -2.49
CA LEU A 66 -1.54 5.94 -3.86
C LEU A 66 -1.13 7.41 -3.93
N GLU A 67 -1.60 8.26 -3.00
CA GLU A 67 -1.22 9.67 -2.91
C GLU A 67 0.27 9.83 -2.56
N ILE A 68 0.79 9.01 -1.66
CA ILE A 68 2.23 8.98 -1.32
C ILE A 68 3.07 8.59 -2.55
N ILE A 69 2.64 7.56 -3.29
CA ILE A 69 3.35 7.10 -4.49
C ILE A 69 3.28 8.14 -5.61
N ASP A 70 2.17 8.88 -5.75
CA ASP A 70 2.02 9.93 -6.77
C ASP A 70 2.83 11.20 -6.44
N SER A 71 3.13 11.42 -5.15
CA SER A 71 3.95 12.54 -4.66
C SER A 71 5.46 12.28 -4.75
N LEU A 72 5.88 11.12 -5.23
CA LEU A 72 7.25 10.60 -5.27
C LEU A 72 7.85 10.73 -6.69
#